data_AF-A0A5C7B621-F1
#
_entry.id   AF-A0A5C7B621-F1
#
_cell.length_a   1.000
_cell.length_b   1.000
_cell.length_c   1.000
_cell.angle_alpha   90.00
_cell.angle_beta   90.00
_cell.angle_gamma   90.00
#
_symmetry.space_group_name_H-M   'P 1'
#
loop_
_entity.id
_entity.type
_entity.pdbx_description
1 polymer ?
#
loop_
_entity_poly.entity_id
_entity_poly.type
_entity_poly.pdbx_seq_one_letter_code
_entity_poly.pdbx_strand_id
1 'polypeptide(L)'
;MNIFRILSSNDGSINEPNVSSFLAYLLDPNEDHGISSLLLQELLNDITEINKDFLAKIQYNNRISDLSKYSGYSINIIPELSVNLEKKGKKKRRDIDIIIEIIDDKTTEIIYSICLENKITDSSIIKNDSQLEDELKGLENYYSESNFTPEIYIIYLTPVPSNASGNSFEKLDYDKKYHLYWDNHENSVFNKLIKIFNNERDGLIDPINNQSSYLIKSFLSFIKTNFKSYVEERKEKLEKKSYGKPVIDLLNDFSKTLKKDEEYTIDFIRNKFSEYVLNLSGIELHKTTRNIHIILSIVNEKNRGHYNVKKADDERKNIFCYSKSSRKKIKLFKPEIDTEIDIYYRGEDGIESLKAKEITCANTV
;
A
#
# COMPACT_ATOMS: atom_id res chain seq x y z
N MET A 1 -4.63 7.78 22.64
CA MET A 1 -5.76 7.86 21.69
C MET A 1 -5.18 8.28 20.34
N ASN A 2 -5.36 7.50 19.28
CA ASN A 2 -4.78 7.83 17.96
C ASN A 2 -5.87 8.47 17.09
N ILE A 3 -5.72 9.77 16.79
CA ILE A 3 -6.72 10.55 16.06
C ILE A 3 -6.94 10.02 14.64
N PHE A 4 -5.88 9.60 13.94
CA PHE A 4 -5.99 9.03 12.60
C PHE A 4 -6.79 7.73 12.60
N ARG A 5 -6.62 6.89 13.62
CA ARG A 5 -7.41 5.65 13.76
C ARG A 5 -8.89 5.93 14.04
N ILE A 6 -9.20 7.01 14.74
CA ILE A 6 -10.59 7.41 15.03
C ILE A 6 -11.23 7.99 13.78
N LEU A 7 -10.54 8.90 13.08
CA LEU A 7 -11.03 9.52 11.85
C LEU A 7 -11.18 8.51 10.70
N SER A 8 -10.39 7.43 10.72
CA SER A 8 -10.53 6.29 9.78
C SER A 8 -11.57 5.25 10.23
N SER A 9 -12.26 5.44 11.36
CA SER A 9 -13.29 4.52 11.85
C SER A 9 -14.69 4.96 11.39
N ASN A 10 -15.51 3.99 10.97
CA ASN A 10 -16.87 4.16 10.41
C ASN A 10 -16.87 4.65 8.95
N ASP A 11 -17.73 5.61 8.59
CA ASP A 11 -17.89 6.12 7.21
C ASP A 11 -16.72 7.03 6.75
N GLY A 12 -15.86 7.45 7.67
CA GLY A 12 -14.61 8.11 7.34
C GLY A 12 -13.54 7.07 7.05
N SER A 13 -13.15 6.88 5.79
CA SER A 13 -11.89 6.22 5.46
C SER A 13 -10.83 7.32 5.32
N ILE A 14 -9.79 7.32 6.15
CA ILE A 14 -8.57 8.06 5.79
C ILE A 14 -8.04 7.39 4.53
N ASN A 15 -8.20 8.07 3.40
CA ASN A 15 -7.76 7.62 2.09
C ASN A 15 -6.43 8.29 1.71
N GLU A 16 -5.91 7.94 0.54
CA GLU A 16 -4.66 8.51 0.00
C GLU A 16 -4.67 10.06 0.04
N PRO A 17 -5.71 10.76 -0.44
CA PRO A 17 -5.83 12.22 -0.32
C PRO A 17 -5.65 12.76 1.10
N ASN A 18 -6.26 12.13 2.10
CA ASN A 18 -6.11 12.58 3.50
C ASN A 18 -4.68 12.38 4.03
N VAL A 19 -4.01 11.30 3.63
CA VAL A 19 -2.62 11.04 4.01
C VAL A 19 -1.68 12.02 3.28
N SER A 20 -1.90 12.26 1.99
CA SER A 20 -1.18 13.26 1.20
C SER A 20 -1.33 14.66 1.81
N SER A 21 -2.55 15.04 2.19
CA SER A 21 -2.81 16.32 2.87
C SER A 21 -2.05 16.46 4.19
N PHE A 22 -2.01 15.39 5.00
CA PHE A 22 -1.27 15.43 6.26
C PHE A 22 0.25 15.45 6.04
N LEU A 23 0.75 14.76 5.02
CA LEU A 23 2.16 14.84 4.64
C LEU A 23 2.51 16.23 4.13
N ALA A 24 1.68 16.85 3.28
CA ALA A 24 1.85 18.21 2.80
C ALA A 24 1.97 19.19 3.98
N TYR A 25 1.09 19.07 4.98
CA TYR A 25 1.16 19.83 6.23
C TYR A 25 2.49 19.63 6.97
N LEU A 26 3.06 18.42 7.02
CA LEU A 26 4.34 18.16 7.68
C LEU A 26 5.57 18.60 6.87
N LEU A 27 5.42 18.79 5.56
CA LEU A 27 6.47 19.23 4.65
C LEU A 27 6.54 20.75 4.54
N ASP A 28 5.48 21.47 4.90
CA ASP A 28 5.40 22.92 4.79
C ASP A 28 6.10 23.62 5.97
N PRO A 29 7.27 24.25 5.77
CA PRO A 29 7.98 24.92 6.85
C PRO A 29 7.25 26.14 7.43
N ASN A 30 6.17 26.60 6.78
CA ASN A 30 5.34 27.72 7.24
C ASN A 30 4.20 27.27 8.17
N GLU A 31 3.93 25.97 8.25
CA GLU A 31 2.87 25.41 9.08
C GLU A 31 3.32 25.17 10.53
N ASP A 32 2.36 25.21 11.47
CA ASP A 32 2.64 25.10 12.91
C ASP A 32 2.68 23.64 13.39
N HIS A 33 3.55 22.83 12.76
CA HIS A 33 3.77 21.43 13.13
C HIS A 33 5.06 21.21 13.96
N GLY A 34 5.79 22.27 14.28
CA GLY A 34 6.89 22.25 15.25
C GLY A 34 8.16 21.52 14.81
N ILE A 35 8.26 21.03 13.58
CA ILE A 35 9.50 20.45 13.00
C ILE A 35 10.09 21.29 11.86
N SER A 36 9.51 22.47 11.58
CA SER A 36 9.97 23.40 10.54
C SER A 36 10.29 22.70 9.21
N SER A 37 11.40 23.03 8.56
CA SER A 37 11.84 22.44 7.29
C SER A 37 12.52 21.06 7.44
N LEU A 38 12.62 20.49 8.65
CA LEU A 38 13.47 19.32 8.90
C LEU A 38 13.06 18.08 8.11
N LEU A 39 11.76 17.79 8.01
CA LEU A 39 11.29 16.62 7.23
C LEU A 39 11.59 16.80 5.75
N LEU A 40 11.33 17.99 5.21
CA LEU A 40 11.61 18.32 3.82
C LEU A 40 13.12 18.20 3.51
N GLN A 41 13.98 18.75 4.36
CA GLN A 41 15.43 18.62 4.24
C GLN A 41 15.87 17.16 4.24
N GLU A 42 15.33 16.33 5.15
CA GLU A 42 15.64 14.90 5.20
C GLU A 42 15.20 14.17 3.92
N LEU A 43 14.09 14.55 3.28
CA LEU A 43 13.68 13.98 1.99
C LEU A 43 14.59 14.41 0.84
N LEU A 44 14.89 15.71 0.77
CA LEU A 44 15.70 16.27 -0.32
C LEU A 44 17.17 15.83 -0.23
N ASN A 45 17.71 15.62 0.99
CA ASN A 45 19.05 15.08 1.16
C ASN A 45 19.19 13.70 0.50
N ASP A 46 18.19 12.81 0.58
CA ASP A 46 18.25 11.51 -0.08
C ASP A 46 18.38 11.63 -1.61
N ILE A 47 17.71 12.63 -2.21
CA ILE A 47 17.83 12.90 -3.65
C ILE A 47 19.27 13.28 -3.99
N THR A 48 19.92 14.08 -3.15
CA THR A 48 21.33 14.48 -3.35
C THR A 48 22.32 13.33 -3.13
N GLU A 49 21.94 12.28 -2.39
CA GLU A 49 22.77 11.08 -2.22
C GLU A 49 22.81 10.23 -3.50
N ILE A 50 21.74 10.26 -4.32
CA ILE A 50 21.71 9.60 -5.64
C ILE A 50 22.69 10.28 -6.59
N ASN A 51 22.62 11.60 -6.66
CA ASN A 51 23.51 12.42 -7.48
C ASN A 51 23.78 13.75 -6.77
N LYS A 52 25.05 13.99 -6.45
CA LYS A 52 25.48 15.18 -5.70
C LYS A 52 25.22 16.50 -6.44
N ASP A 53 25.08 16.46 -7.76
CA ASP A 53 24.78 17.64 -8.57
C ASP A 53 23.28 18.02 -8.53
N PHE A 54 22.41 17.12 -8.06
CA PHE A 54 20.99 17.42 -7.92
C PHE A 54 20.74 18.46 -6.84
N LEU A 55 19.77 19.36 -7.05
CA LEU A 55 19.42 20.40 -6.08
C LEU A 55 20.59 21.32 -5.69
N ALA A 56 21.62 21.45 -6.54
CA ALA A 56 22.85 22.17 -6.22
C ALA A 56 22.64 23.63 -5.78
N LYS A 57 21.58 24.32 -6.26
CA LYS A 57 21.28 25.71 -5.89
C LYS A 57 20.87 25.89 -4.42
N ILE A 58 20.47 24.83 -3.73
CA ILE A 58 20.05 24.85 -2.32
C ILE A 58 20.98 24.04 -1.42
N GLN A 59 22.14 23.61 -1.91
CA GLN A 59 23.12 22.87 -1.13
C GLN A 59 24.18 23.78 -0.51
N TYR A 60 24.56 23.47 0.72
CA TYR A 60 25.74 24.03 1.38
C TYR A 60 26.50 22.89 2.08
N ASN A 61 27.79 22.73 1.76
CA ASN A 61 28.64 21.64 2.27
C ASN A 61 28.04 20.23 2.07
N ASN A 62 27.52 19.94 0.87
CA ASN A 62 26.88 18.67 0.50
C ASN A 62 25.67 18.29 1.38
N ARG A 63 24.94 19.29 1.88
CA ARG A 63 23.68 19.13 2.60
C ARG A 63 22.70 20.16 2.09
N ILE A 64 21.43 19.81 2.08
CA ILE A 64 20.35 20.77 1.84
C ILE A 64 20.44 21.84 2.94
N SER A 65 20.47 23.10 2.50
CA SER A 65 20.47 24.26 3.39
C SER A 65 19.14 24.38 4.16
N ASP A 66 19.10 25.25 5.16
CA ASP A 66 17.83 25.51 5.84
C ASP A 66 16.81 26.06 4.84
N LEU A 67 15.62 25.46 4.84
CA LEU A 67 14.45 25.88 4.03
C LEU A 67 13.33 26.44 4.93
N SER A 68 13.64 26.86 6.16
CA SER A 68 12.68 27.49 7.05
C SER A 68 12.24 28.85 6.54
N LYS A 69 11.23 29.45 7.18
CA LYS A 69 10.76 30.82 6.92
C LYS A 69 11.81 31.93 7.09
N TYR A 70 12.98 31.61 7.65
CA TYR A 70 14.10 32.54 7.82
C TYR A 70 15.22 32.29 6.81
N SER A 71 15.03 31.34 5.89
CA SER A 71 15.98 31.06 4.81
C SER A 71 15.89 32.12 3.71
N GLY A 72 16.77 32.02 2.70
CA GLY A 72 16.67 32.81 1.47
C GLY A 72 15.78 32.16 0.40
N TYR A 73 14.96 31.19 0.80
CA TYR A 73 14.06 30.45 -0.08
C TYR A 73 12.64 30.46 0.47
N SER A 74 11.68 30.68 -0.43
CA SER A 74 10.27 30.47 -0.15
C SER A 74 9.86 29.07 -0.61
N ILE A 75 9.17 28.34 0.27
CA ILE A 75 8.63 27.02 -0.02
C ILE A 75 7.13 27.12 -0.18
N ASN A 76 6.61 26.63 -1.31
CA ASN A 76 5.19 26.57 -1.59
C ASN A 76 4.75 25.11 -1.76
N ILE A 77 3.85 24.66 -0.89
CA ILE A 77 3.31 23.29 -0.91
C ILE A 77 1.91 23.32 -1.49
N ILE A 78 1.70 22.63 -2.61
CA ILE A 78 0.43 22.60 -3.32
C ILE A 78 -0.11 21.16 -3.29
N PRO A 79 -1.07 20.84 -2.41
CA PRO A 79 -1.76 19.55 -2.45
C PRO A 79 -2.75 19.48 -3.62
N GLU A 80 -2.92 18.29 -4.19
CA GLU A 80 -3.93 17.97 -5.22
C GLU A 80 -3.85 18.87 -6.47
N LEU A 81 -2.65 19.11 -7.00
CA LEU A 81 -2.47 19.94 -8.20
C LEU A 81 -2.96 19.20 -9.46
N SER A 82 -3.93 19.80 -10.13
CA SER A 82 -4.44 19.31 -11.42
C SER A 82 -3.63 19.79 -12.60
N VAL A 83 -3.11 18.85 -13.38
CA VAL A 83 -2.31 19.12 -14.58
C VAL A 83 -2.95 18.55 -15.84
N ASN A 84 -2.66 19.20 -16.98
CA ASN A 84 -3.21 18.84 -18.29
C ASN A 84 -2.12 18.28 -19.20
N LEU A 85 -2.37 17.11 -19.79
CA LEU A 85 -1.45 16.45 -20.73
C LEU A 85 -1.37 17.13 -22.10
N GLU A 86 -2.45 17.81 -22.48
CA GLU A 86 -2.58 18.49 -23.76
C GLU A 86 -2.73 20.00 -23.54
N LYS A 87 -1.89 20.79 -24.23
CA LYS A 87 -1.97 22.27 -24.22
C LYS A 87 -3.26 22.79 -24.90
N LYS A 88 -3.88 22.01 -25.80
CA LYS A 88 -5.13 22.33 -26.52
C LYS A 88 -5.90 21.05 -26.87
N GLY A 89 -7.17 20.91 -26.46
CA GLY A 89 -8.00 19.75 -26.81
C GLY A 89 -8.86 19.20 -25.66
N LYS A 90 -9.42 17.99 -25.83
CA LYS A 90 -10.13 17.27 -24.77
C LYS A 90 -9.11 16.85 -23.71
N LYS A 91 -9.01 17.67 -22.66
CA LYS A 91 -8.03 17.57 -21.57
C LYS A 91 -8.07 16.19 -20.90
N LYS A 92 -7.10 15.32 -21.22
CA LYS A 92 -6.70 14.25 -20.29
C LYS A 92 -6.01 14.93 -19.11
N ARG A 93 -6.64 14.86 -17.94
CA ARG A 93 -6.19 15.48 -16.69
C ARG A 93 -5.57 14.42 -15.79
N ARG A 94 -4.53 14.81 -15.06
CA ARG A 94 -4.00 14.10 -13.89
C ARG A 94 -4.04 15.02 -12.69
N ASP A 95 -4.17 14.43 -11.51
CA ASP A 95 -4.08 15.15 -10.24
C ASP A 95 -2.84 14.61 -9.53
N ILE A 96 -1.91 15.49 -9.20
CA ILE A 96 -0.68 15.18 -8.49
C ILE A 96 -0.95 15.37 -7.00
N ASP A 97 -0.57 14.40 -6.18
CA ASP A 97 -0.84 14.41 -4.74
C ASP A 97 -0.24 15.63 -4.03
N ILE A 98 1.05 15.90 -4.23
CA ILE A 98 1.73 17.06 -3.63
C ILE A 98 2.78 17.63 -4.62
N ILE A 99 2.76 18.94 -4.82
CA ILE A 99 3.86 19.69 -5.42
C ILE A 99 4.57 20.50 -4.35
N ILE A 100 5.89 20.50 -4.41
CA ILE A 100 6.76 21.33 -3.57
C ILE A 100 7.57 22.24 -4.49
N GLU A 101 7.25 23.52 -4.47
CA GLU A 101 8.00 24.54 -5.19
C GLU A 101 9.01 25.18 -4.25
N ILE A 102 10.25 25.31 -4.74
CA ILE A 102 11.31 26.05 -4.05
C ILE A 102 11.61 27.28 -4.88
N ILE A 103 11.46 28.44 -4.26
CA ILE A 103 11.59 29.75 -4.89
C ILE A 103 12.80 30.47 -4.29
N ASP A 104 13.69 31.00 -5.12
CA ASP A 104 14.77 31.86 -4.65
C ASP A 104 14.24 33.27 -4.39
N ASP A 105 14.29 33.73 -3.14
CA ASP A 105 13.71 35.02 -2.75
C ASP A 105 14.40 36.22 -3.42
N LYS A 106 15.64 36.06 -3.88
CA LYS A 106 16.38 37.13 -4.55
C LYS A 106 15.94 37.32 -5.99
N THR A 107 15.68 36.22 -6.69
CA THR A 107 15.34 36.24 -8.12
C THR A 107 13.84 36.09 -8.36
N THR A 108 13.08 35.67 -7.35
CA THR A 108 11.66 35.27 -7.42
C THR A 108 11.41 34.13 -8.42
N GLU A 109 12.45 33.39 -8.79
CA GLU A 109 12.39 32.26 -9.71
C GLU A 109 12.01 30.98 -8.96
N ILE A 110 11.07 30.21 -9.51
CA ILE A 110 10.83 28.83 -9.08
C ILE A 110 12.00 27.99 -9.59
N ILE A 111 12.96 27.68 -8.71
CA ILE A 111 14.18 26.96 -9.09
C ILE A 111 13.96 25.45 -9.18
N TYR A 112 13.10 24.91 -8.31
CA TYR A 112 12.80 23.48 -8.25
C TYR A 112 11.30 23.26 -8.10
N SER A 113 10.80 22.21 -8.75
CA SER A 113 9.45 21.69 -8.54
C SER A 113 9.54 20.19 -8.28
N ILE A 114 9.22 19.78 -7.06
CA ILE A 114 9.26 18.38 -6.64
C ILE A 114 7.83 17.85 -6.63
N CYS A 115 7.56 16.93 -7.54
CA CYS A 115 6.32 16.19 -7.64
C CYS A 115 6.38 14.97 -6.72
N LEU A 116 5.46 14.86 -5.77
CA LEU A 116 5.35 13.70 -4.90
C LEU A 116 4.02 13.00 -5.15
N GLU A 117 4.10 11.76 -5.64
CA GLU A 117 2.97 10.86 -5.85
C GLU A 117 2.94 9.83 -4.71
N ASN A 118 1.79 9.67 -4.05
CA ASN A 118 1.65 8.89 -2.82
C ASN A 118 0.70 7.70 -3.00
N LYS A 119 1.22 6.50 -2.70
CA LYS A 119 0.43 5.27 -2.55
C LYS A 119 0.53 4.76 -1.11
N ILE A 120 -0.63 4.55 -0.47
CA ILE A 120 -0.70 3.97 0.88
C ILE A 120 -0.97 2.46 0.86
N THR A 121 -1.29 1.89 -0.31
CA THR A 121 -1.38 0.43 -0.52
C THR A 121 -0.81 0.03 -1.88
N ASP A 122 -0.26 -1.19 -2.02
CA ASP A 122 0.13 -1.71 -3.35
C ASP A 122 -1.09 -1.92 -4.26
N SER A 123 -2.30 -2.08 -3.69
CA SER A 123 -3.52 -2.30 -4.46
C SER A 123 -3.97 -1.09 -5.28
N SER A 124 -3.50 0.12 -4.96
CA SER A 124 -3.75 1.32 -5.78
C SER A 124 -2.75 1.49 -6.91
N ILE A 125 -1.73 0.62 -7.02
CA ILE A 125 -0.76 0.62 -8.12
C ILE A 125 -1.33 -0.14 -9.31
N ILE A 126 -1.63 0.58 -10.38
CA ILE A 126 -2.17 -0.01 -11.61
C ILE A 126 -1.01 -0.48 -12.49
N LYS A 127 -0.92 -1.79 -12.74
CA LYS A 127 0.22 -2.42 -13.41
C LYS A 127 0.57 -1.85 -14.78
N ASN A 128 -0.36 -1.26 -15.51
CA ASN A 128 -0.18 -0.74 -16.88
C ASN A 128 -0.52 0.74 -17.01
N ASP A 129 -0.54 1.50 -15.91
CA ASP A 129 -0.78 2.94 -16.00
C ASP A 129 0.53 3.69 -16.28
N SER A 130 0.40 4.78 -17.03
CA SER A 130 1.47 5.74 -17.34
C SER A 130 1.41 6.92 -16.36
N GLN A 131 0.99 6.69 -15.11
CA GLN A 131 0.63 7.76 -14.17
C GLN A 131 1.77 8.77 -13.98
N LEU A 132 2.96 8.31 -13.57
CA LEU A 132 4.11 9.17 -13.30
C LEU A 132 4.59 9.93 -14.55
N GLU A 133 4.58 9.27 -15.72
CA GLU A 133 4.95 9.90 -17.00
C GLU A 133 3.92 10.98 -17.40
N ASP A 134 2.64 10.68 -17.20
CA ASP A 134 1.57 11.62 -17.48
C ASP A 134 1.64 12.85 -16.54
N GLU A 135 1.98 12.64 -15.27
CA GLU A 135 2.15 13.72 -14.29
C GLU A 135 3.35 14.61 -14.62
N LEU A 136 4.50 14.00 -14.96
CA LEU A 136 5.68 14.73 -15.42
C LEU A 136 5.34 15.65 -16.60
N LYS A 137 4.75 15.07 -17.65
CA LYS A 137 4.36 15.81 -18.86
C LYS A 137 3.31 16.88 -18.58
N GLY A 138 2.36 16.58 -17.70
CA GLY A 138 1.36 17.53 -17.26
C GLY A 138 1.97 18.73 -16.55
N LEU A 139 2.97 18.48 -15.69
CA LEU A 139 3.67 19.50 -14.94
C LEU A 139 4.59 20.36 -15.83
N GLU A 140 5.29 19.74 -16.78
CA GLU A 140 6.05 20.46 -17.82
C GLU A 140 5.15 21.42 -18.62
N ASN A 141 3.95 20.97 -18.98
CA ASN A 141 2.96 21.82 -19.65
C ASN A 141 2.49 22.96 -18.74
N TYR A 142 2.19 22.66 -17.48
CA TYR A 142 1.73 23.64 -16.49
C TYR A 142 2.72 24.81 -16.33
N TYR A 143 4.01 24.51 -16.18
CA TYR A 143 5.04 25.55 -16.07
C TYR A 143 5.31 26.26 -17.39
N SER A 144 5.27 25.54 -18.52
CA SER A 144 5.41 26.14 -19.86
C SER A 144 4.34 27.21 -20.13
N GLU A 145 3.10 27.00 -19.68
CA GLU A 145 2.00 27.97 -19.86
C GLU A 145 2.22 29.26 -19.05
N SER A 146 2.95 29.15 -17.94
CA SER A 146 3.26 30.26 -17.04
C SER A 146 4.64 30.89 -17.29
N ASN A 147 5.36 30.47 -18.34
CA ASN A 147 6.74 30.87 -18.65
C ASN A 147 7.75 30.61 -17.52
N PHE A 148 7.48 29.61 -16.67
CA PHE A 148 8.45 29.11 -15.69
C PHE A 148 9.16 27.88 -16.23
N THR A 149 10.41 27.67 -15.81
CA THR A 149 11.21 26.50 -16.20
C THR A 149 11.97 25.93 -14.99
N PRO A 150 11.26 25.49 -13.93
CA PRO A 150 11.91 24.89 -12.78
C PRO A 150 12.55 23.55 -13.18
N GLU A 151 13.57 23.14 -12.43
CA GLU A 151 14.07 21.78 -12.51
C GLU A 151 13.11 20.84 -11.76
N ILE A 152 12.53 19.88 -12.49
CA ILE A 152 11.50 18.98 -11.97
C ILE A 152 12.14 17.72 -11.37
N TYR A 153 11.67 17.32 -10.20
CA TYR A 153 11.99 16.06 -9.55
C TYR A 153 10.73 15.27 -9.26
N ILE A 154 10.80 13.94 -9.28
CA ILE A 154 9.68 13.05 -8.97
C ILE A 154 10.03 12.18 -7.76
N ILE A 155 9.24 12.27 -6.72
CA ILE A 155 9.25 11.36 -5.57
C ILE A 155 8.05 10.43 -5.73
N TYR A 156 8.32 9.14 -5.81
CA TYR A 156 7.27 8.12 -5.73
C TYR A 156 7.27 7.53 -4.33
N LEU A 157 6.23 7.81 -3.55
CA LEU A 157 6.09 7.37 -2.16
C LEU A 157 5.17 6.16 -2.09
N THR A 158 5.70 4.99 -1.74
CA THR A 158 4.92 3.74 -1.65
C THR A 158 4.97 3.13 -0.25
N PRO A 159 4.12 2.15 0.10
CA PRO A 159 4.02 1.67 1.48
C PRO A 159 5.32 1.04 1.99
N VAL A 160 5.84 0.10 1.22
CA VAL A 160 7.05 -0.69 1.46
C VAL A 160 7.64 -1.09 0.10
N PRO A 161 8.90 -1.57 0.06
CA PRO A 161 9.47 -2.14 -1.16
C PRO A 161 8.66 -3.35 -1.64
N SER A 162 8.18 -3.31 -2.89
CA SER A 162 7.38 -4.37 -3.50
C SER A 162 7.66 -4.47 -4.99
N ASN A 163 7.47 -5.65 -5.59
CA ASN A 163 7.62 -5.80 -7.05
C ASN A 163 6.62 -4.90 -7.82
N ALA A 164 5.43 -4.65 -7.26
CA ALA A 164 4.45 -3.77 -7.88
C ALA A 164 4.95 -2.32 -7.93
N SER A 165 5.40 -1.79 -6.80
CA SER A 165 5.95 -0.44 -6.69
C SER A 165 7.23 -0.26 -7.50
N GLY A 166 8.18 -1.20 -7.39
CA GLY A 166 9.44 -1.16 -8.15
C GLY A 166 9.20 -1.18 -9.66
N ASN A 167 8.34 -2.08 -10.17
CA ASN A 167 8.03 -2.11 -11.59
C ASN A 167 7.33 -0.83 -12.08
N SER A 168 6.49 -0.20 -11.25
CA SER A 168 5.84 1.07 -11.59
C SER A 168 6.85 2.23 -11.64
N PHE A 169 7.77 2.27 -10.67
CA PHE A 169 8.82 3.28 -10.58
C PHE A 169 9.83 3.19 -11.73
N GLU A 170 10.26 1.97 -12.09
CA GLU A 170 11.25 1.76 -13.14
C GLU A 170 10.72 2.00 -14.55
N LYS A 171 9.39 1.98 -14.74
CA LYS A 171 8.78 2.31 -16.04
C LYS A 171 8.98 3.76 -16.47
N LEU A 172 9.10 4.68 -15.52
CA LEU A 172 9.37 6.07 -15.82
C LEU A 172 10.84 6.22 -16.23
N ASP A 173 11.11 6.49 -17.50
CA ASP A 173 12.45 6.80 -17.99
C ASP A 173 12.78 8.28 -17.72
N TYR A 174 13.26 8.56 -16.52
CA TYR A 174 13.59 9.92 -16.06
C TYR A 174 14.67 9.87 -14.98
N ASP A 175 15.72 10.67 -15.12
CA ASP A 175 16.87 10.62 -14.21
C ASP A 175 16.60 11.25 -12.84
N LYS A 176 15.73 12.26 -12.78
CA LYS A 176 15.45 13.04 -11.55
C LYS A 176 14.27 12.46 -10.79
N LYS A 177 14.30 11.14 -10.58
CA LYS A 177 13.27 10.40 -9.84
C LYS A 177 13.85 9.73 -8.60
N TYR A 178 13.03 9.59 -7.56
CA TYR A 178 13.41 8.97 -6.30
C TYR A 178 12.27 8.11 -5.74
N HIS A 179 12.59 6.90 -5.27
CA HIS A 179 11.64 5.99 -4.65
C HIS A 179 11.74 6.09 -3.13
N LEU A 180 10.69 6.61 -2.50
CA LEU A 180 10.57 6.76 -1.06
C LEU A 180 9.54 5.76 -0.52
N TYR A 181 9.71 5.34 0.74
CA TYR A 181 8.78 4.42 1.38
C TYR A 181 8.11 5.03 2.61
N TRP A 182 6.91 4.57 2.95
CA TRP A 182 6.28 4.92 4.22
C TRP A 182 6.97 4.24 5.40
N ASP A 183 7.30 2.94 5.29
CA ASP A 183 7.90 2.13 6.37
C ASP A 183 8.76 0.96 5.84
N ASN A 184 9.39 0.20 6.74
CA ASN A 184 10.14 -1.05 6.49
C ASN A 184 11.26 -0.94 5.45
N HIS A 185 11.83 0.25 5.30
CA HIS A 185 13.00 0.53 4.49
C HIS A 185 13.85 1.60 5.17
N GLU A 186 15.16 1.59 4.95
CA GLU A 186 16.08 2.61 5.50
C GLU A 186 15.61 4.02 5.11
N ASN A 187 15.34 4.19 3.81
CA ASN A 187 14.80 5.40 3.21
C ASN A 187 13.27 5.45 3.34
N SER A 188 12.79 5.65 4.56
CA SER A 188 11.36 5.78 4.84
C SER A 188 11.00 7.05 5.59
N VAL A 189 9.81 7.59 5.31
CA VAL A 189 9.22 8.72 6.04
C VAL A 189 9.13 8.40 7.54
N PHE A 190 8.79 7.16 7.89
CA PHE A 190 8.79 6.70 9.28
C PHE A 190 10.15 6.90 9.95
N ASN A 191 11.23 6.42 9.35
CA ASN A 191 12.57 6.53 9.92
C ASN A 191 13.04 7.99 10.01
N LYS A 192 12.72 8.83 9.03
CA LYS A 192 13.07 10.26 9.02
C LYS A 192 12.40 11.01 10.16
N LEU A 193 11.11 10.78 10.38
CA LEU A 193 10.39 11.35 11.52
C LEU A 193 10.95 10.86 12.86
N ILE A 194 11.31 9.57 12.97
CA ILE A 194 11.98 9.03 14.18
C ILE A 194 13.34 9.69 14.40
N LYS A 195 14.13 9.92 13.34
CA LYS A 195 15.41 10.63 13.41
C LYS A 195 15.23 12.05 13.95
N ILE A 196 14.20 12.78 13.50
CA ILE A 196 13.87 14.11 14.01
C ILE A 196 13.57 14.07 15.52
N PHE A 197 12.77 13.11 15.99
CA PHE A 197 12.52 12.94 17.44
C PHE A 197 13.78 12.57 18.24
N ASN A 198 14.67 11.76 17.67
CA ASN A 198 15.94 11.45 18.33
C ASN A 198 16.82 12.69 18.42
N ASN A 199 16.87 13.50 17.36
CA ASN A 199 17.59 14.77 17.37
C ASN A 199 17.04 15.73 18.44
N GLU A 200 15.71 15.79 18.61
CA GLU A 200 15.08 16.60 19.67
C GLU A 200 15.46 16.09 21.06
N ARG A 201 15.33 14.78 21.29
CA ARG A 201 15.73 14.14 22.56
C ARG A 201 17.20 14.39 22.91
N ASP A 202 18.06 14.35 21.91
CA ASP A 202 19.51 14.51 22.07
C ASP A 202 19.92 16.01 22.10
N GLY A 203 18.96 16.94 22.02
CA GLY A 203 19.18 18.39 22.10
C GLY A 203 19.82 19.01 20.86
N LEU A 204 19.76 18.32 19.72
CA LEU A 204 20.31 18.78 18.44
C LEU A 204 19.36 19.71 17.67
N ILE A 205 18.07 19.68 18.00
CA ILE A 205 17.06 20.59 17.47
C ILE A 205 16.20 21.14 18.60
N ASP A 206 15.45 22.21 18.32
CA ASP A 206 14.55 22.81 19.29
C ASP A 206 13.44 21.83 19.72
N PRO A 207 12.92 21.98 20.95
CA PRO A 207 11.82 21.15 21.45
C PRO A 207 10.59 21.22 20.55
N ILE A 208 10.09 20.05 20.15
CA ILE A 208 8.84 19.94 19.43
C ILE A 208 7.70 20.11 20.42
N ASN A 209 6.78 21.03 20.16
CA ASN A 209 5.66 21.25 21.08
C ASN A 209 4.85 19.94 21.30
N ASN A 210 4.26 19.80 22.48
CA ASN A 210 3.61 18.55 22.88
C ASN A 210 2.45 18.16 21.94
N GLN A 211 1.69 19.13 21.42
CA GLN A 211 0.55 18.85 20.55
C GLN A 211 1.01 18.26 19.23
N SER A 212 1.99 18.88 18.57
CA SER A 212 2.62 18.36 17.35
C SER A 212 3.31 17.02 17.59
N SER A 213 3.99 16.87 18.73
CA SER A 213 4.61 15.60 19.15
C SER A 213 3.58 14.47 19.22
N TYR A 214 2.42 14.69 19.86
CA TYR A 214 1.34 13.69 19.91
C TYR A 214 0.73 13.40 18.54
N LEU A 215 0.58 14.42 17.70
CA LEU A 215 0.02 14.29 16.35
C LEU A 215 0.94 13.44 15.47
N ILE A 216 2.22 13.78 15.39
CA ILE A 216 3.21 13.04 14.58
C ILE A 216 3.38 11.62 15.12
N LYS A 217 3.43 11.42 16.45
CA LYS A 217 3.47 10.06 17.05
C LYS A 217 2.22 9.23 16.71
N SER A 218 1.05 9.87 16.65
CA SER A 218 -0.18 9.22 16.20
C SER A 218 -0.09 8.83 14.73
N PHE A 219 0.49 9.69 13.89
CA PHE A 219 0.71 9.39 12.49
C PHE A 219 1.70 8.24 12.27
N LEU A 220 2.84 8.23 12.98
CA LEU A 220 3.79 7.12 13.00
C LEU A 220 3.12 5.80 13.40
N SER A 221 2.26 5.84 14.41
CA SER A 221 1.47 4.68 14.84
C SER A 221 0.44 4.23 13.80
N PHE A 222 -0.02 5.13 12.92
CA PHE A 222 -0.94 4.84 11.83
C PHE A 222 -0.21 4.22 10.63
N ILE A 223 0.97 4.75 10.28
CA ILE A 223 1.90 4.16 9.30
C ILE A 223 2.24 2.71 9.70
N LYS A 224 2.60 2.46 10.97
CA LYS A 224 2.93 1.10 11.48
C LYS A 224 1.77 0.10 11.39
N THR A 225 0.54 0.57 11.25
CA THR A 225 -0.62 -0.29 11.02
C THR A 225 -0.96 -0.46 9.54
N ASN A 226 -0.07 -0.05 8.63
CA ASN A 226 -0.32 0.02 7.19
C ASN A 226 -1.61 0.79 6.88
N PHE A 227 -1.79 1.93 7.55
CA PHE A 227 -2.95 2.81 7.37
C PHE A 227 -4.32 2.15 7.66
N LYS A 228 -4.36 1.04 8.41
CA LYS A 228 -5.60 0.36 8.80
C LYS A 228 -6.39 1.13 9.85
N SER A 229 -7.71 1.10 9.71
CA SER A 229 -8.67 1.62 10.69
C SER A 229 -8.75 0.76 11.95
N TYR A 230 -9.32 1.32 13.02
CA TYR A 230 -9.60 0.55 14.24
C TYR A 230 -10.59 -0.59 14.00
N VAL A 231 -11.55 -0.41 13.08
CA VAL A 231 -12.56 -1.42 12.73
C VAL A 231 -11.90 -2.60 12.02
N GLU A 232 -11.03 -2.35 11.05
CA GLU A 232 -10.28 -3.40 10.33
C GLU A 232 -9.33 -4.15 11.26
N GLU A 233 -8.58 -3.42 12.09
CA GLU A 233 -7.68 -4.03 13.08
C GLU A 233 -8.47 -4.90 14.07
N ARG A 234 -9.65 -4.44 14.50
CA ARG A 234 -10.56 -5.25 15.34
C ARG A 234 -11.12 -6.45 14.61
N LYS A 235 -11.51 -6.34 13.34
CA LYS A 235 -12.00 -7.50 12.55
C LYS A 235 -10.90 -8.55 12.41
N GLU A 236 -9.68 -8.17 12.04
CA GLU A 236 -8.54 -9.08 11.96
C GLU A 236 -8.19 -9.70 13.33
N LYS A 237 -8.24 -8.90 14.40
CA LYS A 237 -8.04 -9.38 15.78
C LYS A 237 -9.16 -10.30 16.23
N LEU A 238 -10.42 -10.03 15.90
CA LEU A 238 -11.57 -10.89 16.21
C LEU A 238 -11.48 -12.20 15.43
N GLU A 239 -11.13 -12.16 14.15
CA GLU A 239 -10.89 -13.38 13.35
C GLU A 239 -9.76 -14.23 13.95
N LYS A 240 -8.69 -13.59 14.46
CA LYS A 240 -7.60 -14.29 15.17
C LYS A 240 -7.97 -14.73 16.60
N LYS A 241 -8.85 -14.00 17.30
CA LYS A 241 -9.22 -14.25 18.71
C LYS A 241 -10.37 -15.24 18.87
N SER A 242 -11.32 -15.32 17.95
CA SER A 242 -12.50 -16.20 18.10
C SER A 242 -12.18 -17.68 17.99
N TYR A 243 -11.08 -18.05 17.32
CA TYR A 243 -10.70 -19.46 17.15
C TYR A 243 -9.20 -19.72 17.33
N GLY A 244 -8.44 -18.74 17.85
CA GLY A 244 -6.98 -18.81 18.05
C GLY A 244 -6.14 -18.75 16.76
N LYS A 245 -6.75 -18.94 15.59
CA LYS A 245 -6.10 -19.08 14.28
C LYS A 245 -7.12 -18.76 13.15
N PRO A 246 -6.70 -18.24 11.98
CA PRO A 246 -7.62 -18.02 10.88
C PRO A 246 -8.36 -19.31 10.47
N VAL A 247 -9.67 -19.21 10.25
CA VAL A 247 -10.54 -20.38 9.98
C VAL A 247 -10.09 -21.18 8.77
N ILE A 248 -9.56 -20.53 7.73
CA ILE A 248 -9.03 -21.23 6.55
C ILE A 248 -7.82 -22.10 6.89
N ASP A 249 -6.98 -21.68 7.83
CA ASP A 249 -5.83 -22.47 8.24
C ASP A 249 -6.25 -23.61 9.17
N LEU A 250 -7.27 -23.40 9.99
CA LEU A 250 -7.88 -24.48 10.79
C LEU A 250 -8.51 -25.52 9.87
N LEU A 251 -9.13 -25.09 8.77
CA LEU A 251 -9.69 -25.98 7.76
C LEU A 251 -8.61 -26.79 7.04
N ASN A 252 -7.47 -26.17 6.72
CA ASN A 252 -6.33 -26.86 6.16
C ASN A 252 -5.76 -27.91 7.13
N ASP A 253 -5.59 -27.58 8.41
CA ASP A 253 -5.16 -28.57 9.40
C ASP A 253 -6.17 -29.70 9.61
N PHE A 254 -7.46 -29.37 9.66
CA PHE A 254 -8.54 -30.36 9.69
C PHE A 254 -8.45 -31.32 8.49
N SER A 255 -8.18 -30.80 7.29
CA SER A 255 -8.10 -31.60 6.06
C SER A 255 -7.03 -32.69 6.13
N LYS A 256 -5.93 -32.45 6.87
CA LYS A 256 -4.84 -33.43 7.08
C LYS A 256 -5.28 -34.62 7.94
N THR A 257 -6.41 -34.50 8.66
CA THR A 257 -6.98 -35.59 9.46
C THR A 257 -7.88 -36.53 8.64
N LEU A 258 -8.24 -36.14 7.41
CA LEU A 258 -9.08 -36.93 6.52
C LEU A 258 -8.28 -37.95 5.74
N LYS A 259 -8.94 -39.03 5.28
CA LYS A 259 -8.30 -40.05 4.45
C LYS A 259 -8.17 -39.54 3.01
N LYS A 260 -6.99 -39.78 2.42
CA LYS A 260 -6.57 -39.22 1.14
C LYS A 260 -7.44 -39.60 -0.07
N ASP A 261 -8.18 -40.70 -0.03
CA ASP A 261 -8.94 -41.23 -1.18
C ASP A 261 -10.42 -41.49 -0.85
N GLU A 262 -10.89 -40.95 0.27
CA GLU A 262 -12.28 -41.10 0.70
C GLU A 262 -13.13 -39.91 0.24
N GLU A 263 -14.37 -40.20 -0.18
CA GLU A 263 -15.36 -39.17 -0.49
C GLU A 263 -16.23 -38.90 0.73
N TYR A 264 -16.39 -37.63 1.07
CA TYR A 264 -17.20 -37.18 2.18
C TYR A 264 -18.40 -36.39 1.70
N THR A 265 -19.53 -36.51 2.37
CA THR A 265 -20.64 -35.57 2.17
C THR A 265 -20.25 -34.19 2.72
N ILE A 266 -20.75 -33.12 2.10
CA ILE A 266 -20.47 -31.77 2.59
C ILE A 266 -20.96 -31.59 4.03
N ASP A 267 -22.07 -32.22 4.40
CA ASP A 267 -22.61 -32.16 5.77
C ASP A 267 -21.72 -32.89 6.77
N PHE A 268 -21.09 -34.01 6.38
CA PHE A 268 -20.08 -34.65 7.21
C PHE A 268 -18.90 -33.70 7.48
N ILE A 269 -18.38 -33.04 6.44
CA ILE A 269 -17.27 -32.09 6.55
C ILE A 269 -17.67 -30.89 7.42
N ARG A 270 -18.87 -30.34 7.23
CA ARG A 270 -19.41 -29.26 8.06
C ARG A 270 -19.42 -29.64 9.54
N ASN A 271 -19.94 -30.82 9.86
CA ASN A 271 -20.07 -31.27 11.24
C ASN A 271 -18.69 -31.54 11.87
N LYS A 272 -17.85 -32.32 11.18
CA LYS A 272 -16.51 -32.67 11.68
C LYS A 272 -15.56 -31.49 11.77
N PHE A 273 -15.64 -30.54 10.85
CA PHE A 273 -14.86 -29.32 10.96
C PHE A 273 -15.33 -28.44 12.12
N SER A 274 -16.64 -28.35 12.37
CA SER A 274 -17.17 -27.60 13.53
C SER A 274 -16.72 -28.24 14.85
N GLU A 275 -16.79 -29.57 14.95
CA GLU A 275 -16.28 -30.33 16.10
C GLU A 275 -14.77 -30.10 16.29
N TYR A 276 -13.99 -30.12 15.20
CA TYR A 276 -12.55 -29.88 15.23
C TYR A 276 -12.21 -28.49 15.78
N VAL A 277 -12.89 -27.45 15.30
CA VAL A 277 -12.68 -26.08 15.78
C VAL A 277 -13.12 -25.91 17.22
N LEU A 278 -14.24 -26.51 17.63
CA LEU A 278 -14.71 -26.48 19.01
C LEU A 278 -13.70 -27.15 19.96
N ASN A 279 -13.15 -28.29 19.58
CA ASN A 279 -12.17 -29.01 20.39
C ASN A 279 -10.84 -28.25 20.53
N LEU A 280 -10.41 -27.53 19.50
CA LEU A 280 -9.17 -26.75 19.54
C LEU A 280 -9.31 -25.40 20.24
N SER A 281 -10.42 -24.70 19.99
CA SER A 281 -10.59 -23.31 20.42
C SER A 281 -11.51 -23.14 21.63
N GLY A 282 -12.29 -24.16 21.99
CA GLY A 282 -13.35 -24.06 23.00
C GLY A 282 -14.57 -23.25 22.54
N ILE A 283 -14.64 -22.82 21.28
CA ILE A 283 -15.67 -21.93 20.74
C ILE A 283 -16.38 -22.57 19.55
N GLU A 284 -17.72 -22.48 19.51
CA GLU A 284 -18.50 -22.99 18.38
C GLU A 284 -18.27 -22.17 17.10
N LEU A 285 -17.94 -22.86 16.01
CA LEU A 285 -17.74 -22.23 14.71
C LEU A 285 -19.07 -21.74 14.11
N HIS A 286 -19.16 -20.43 13.88
CA HIS A 286 -20.35 -19.82 13.29
C HIS A 286 -20.69 -20.41 11.90
N LYS A 287 -21.97 -20.77 11.69
CA LYS A 287 -22.44 -21.50 10.50
C LYS A 287 -22.11 -20.81 9.18
N THR A 288 -22.30 -19.48 9.10
CA THR A 288 -22.02 -18.70 7.89
C THR A 288 -20.54 -18.72 7.55
N THR A 289 -19.69 -18.50 8.56
CA THR A 289 -18.23 -18.51 8.43
C THR A 289 -17.75 -19.89 7.97
N ARG A 290 -18.21 -20.95 8.61
CA ARG A 290 -17.92 -22.34 8.23
C ARG A 290 -18.25 -22.60 6.76
N ASN A 291 -19.46 -22.26 6.34
CA ASN A 291 -19.93 -22.58 4.99
C ASN A 291 -19.13 -21.82 3.93
N ILE A 292 -18.83 -20.53 4.17
CA ILE A 292 -18.00 -19.72 3.27
C ILE A 292 -16.61 -20.35 3.12
N HIS A 293 -15.97 -20.72 4.23
CA HIS A 293 -14.62 -21.30 4.20
C HIS A 293 -14.58 -22.67 3.52
N ILE A 294 -15.62 -23.50 3.68
CA ILE A 294 -15.71 -24.77 2.94
C ILE A 294 -15.90 -24.51 1.46
N ILE A 295 -16.84 -23.64 1.07
CA ILE A 295 -17.13 -23.33 -0.35
C ILE A 295 -15.89 -22.77 -1.05
N LEU A 296 -15.20 -21.80 -0.44
CA LEU A 296 -14.01 -21.21 -1.05
C LEU A 296 -12.84 -22.20 -1.16
N SER A 297 -12.87 -23.28 -0.37
CA SER A 297 -11.82 -24.30 -0.37
C SER A 297 -11.99 -25.41 -1.41
N ILE A 298 -13.13 -25.43 -2.12
CA ILE A 298 -13.44 -26.41 -3.16
C ILE A 298 -13.00 -25.85 -4.52
N VAL A 299 -12.00 -26.45 -5.16
CA VAL A 299 -11.34 -25.86 -6.35
C VAL A 299 -12.25 -25.68 -7.56
N ASN A 300 -13.15 -26.63 -7.79
CA ASN A 300 -14.10 -26.64 -8.91
C ASN A 300 -15.46 -26.03 -8.55
N GLU A 301 -15.53 -25.21 -7.50
CA GLU A 301 -16.68 -24.38 -7.19
C GLU A 301 -16.53 -23.00 -7.82
N LYS A 302 -17.33 -22.72 -8.85
CA LYS A 302 -17.27 -21.44 -9.57
C LYS A 302 -17.43 -20.23 -8.64
N ASN A 303 -18.30 -20.33 -7.64
CA ASN A 303 -18.56 -19.21 -6.73
C ASN A 303 -17.39 -18.91 -5.79
N ARG A 304 -16.34 -19.73 -5.71
CA ARG A 304 -15.17 -19.45 -4.87
C ARG A 304 -14.47 -18.14 -5.23
N GLY A 305 -14.53 -17.71 -6.50
CA GLY A 305 -14.01 -16.41 -6.92
C GLY A 305 -14.72 -15.22 -6.25
N HIS A 306 -16.02 -15.34 -5.95
CA HIS A 306 -16.76 -14.32 -5.20
C HIS A 306 -16.31 -14.22 -3.73
N TYR A 307 -15.69 -15.27 -3.19
CA TYR A 307 -15.11 -15.31 -1.85
C TYR A 307 -13.62 -14.96 -1.80
N ASN A 308 -13.17 -14.12 -2.75
CA ASN A 308 -11.83 -13.52 -2.77
C ASN A 308 -10.67 -14.54 -2.89
N VAL A 309 -10.88 -15.61 -3.65
CA VAL A 309 -9.79 -16.47 -4.15
C VAL A 309 -9.19 -15.80 -5.37
N LYS A 310 -8.04 -15.13 -5.23
CA LYS A 310 -7.45 -14.28 -6.30
C LYS A 310 -6.45 -15.00 -7.21
N LYS A 311 -6.02 -16.20 -6.85
CA LYS A 311 -5.05 -16.98 -7.62
C LYS A 311 -5.44 -18.46 -7.67
N ALA A 312 -5.08 -19.11 -8.77
CA ALA A 312 -5.32 -20.53 -8.97
C ALA A 312 -4.37 -21.43 -8.15
N ASP A 313 -3.19 -20.93 -7.78
CA ASP A 313 -2.11 -21.65 -7.07
C ASP A 313 -2.13 -21.47 -5.53
N ASP A 314 -3.23 -20.93 -4.97
CA ASP A 314 -3.37 -20.72 -3.52
C ASP A 314 -3.57 -22.06 -2.78
N GLU A 315 -2.47 -22.78 -2.49
CA GLU A 315 -2.46 -24.08 -1.81
C GLU A 315 -3.23 -24.05 -0.49
N ARG A 316 -3.21 -22.91 0.20
CA ARG A 316 -3.91 -22.71 1.47
C ARG A 316 -5.44 -22.80 1.30
N LYS A 317 -5.95 -22.55 0.10
CA LYS A 317 -7.38 -22.63 -0.25
C LYS A 317 -7.70 -23.79 -1.19
N ASN A 318 -6.73 -24.44 -1.81
CA ASN A 318 -6.97 -25.56 -2.72
C ASN A 318 -7.01 -26.90 -1.96
N ILE A 319 -8.05 -27.09 -1.16
CA ILE A 319 -8.12 -28.22 -0.21
C ILE A 319 -8.99 -29.36 -0.77
N PHE A 320 -10.14 -29.03 -1.34
CA PHE A 320 -11.14 -30.01 -1.77
C PHE A 320 -11.50 -29.87 -3.24
N CYS A 321 -12.08 -30.92 -3.81
CA CYS A 321 -12.78 -30.87 -5.09
C CYS A 321 -14.11 -31.66 -4.98
N TYR A 322 -15.14 -31.24 -5.73
CA TYR A 322 -16.34 -32.03 -5.87
C TYR A 322 -16.05 -33.38 -6.53
N SER A 323 -16.70 -34.44 -6.05
CA SER A 323 -16.67 -35.75 -6.71
C SER A 323 -17.28 -35.65 -8.11
N LYS A 324 -16.74 -36.44 -9.05
CA LYS A 324 -17.32 -36.63 -10.40
C LYS A 324 -18.76 -37.14 -10.33
N SER A 325 -19.11 -37.88 -9.27
CA SER A 325 -20.42 -38.50 -9.12
C SER A 325 -21.49 -37.56 -8.55
N SER A 326 -21.11 -36.52 -7.80
CA SER A 326 -22.07 -35.63 -7.15
C SER A 326 -21.45 -34.34 -6.60
N ARG A 327 -22.13 -33.21 -6.80
CA ARG A 327 -21.84 -31.93 -6.11
C ARG A 327 -22.21 -31.93 -4.62
N LYS A 328 -22.81 -32.99 -4.09
CA LYS A 328 -23.08 -33.14 -2.65
C LYS A 328 -21.93 -33.79 -1.89
N LYS A 329 -20.92 -34.29 -2.62
CA LYS A 329 -19.75 -34.97 -2.07
C LYS A 329 -18.47 -34.26 -2.51
N ILE A 330 -17.49 -34.23 -1.61
CA ILE A 330 -16.16 -33.69 -1.85
C ILE A 330 -15.10 -34.70 -1.43
N LYS A 331 -13.93 -34.62 -2.05
CA LYS A 331 -12.72 -35.35 -1.66
C LYS A 331 -11.55 -34.35 -1.55
N LEU A 332 -10.45 -34.78 -0.95
CA LEU A 332 -9.22 -33.99 -0.94
C LEU A 332 -8.72 -33.81 -2.37
N PHE A 333 -8.38 -32.57 -2.73
CA PHE A 333 -7.85 -32.23 -4.05
C PHE A 333 -6.38 -32.63 -4.13
N LYS A 334 -6.00 -33.35 -5.18
CA LYS A 334 -4.62 -33.78 -5.44
C LYS A 334 -4.20 -33.32 -6.83
N PRO A 335 -3.46 -32.21 -6.98
CA PRO A 335 -3.14 -31.66 -8.31
C PRO A 335 -2.37 -32.64 -9.21
N GLU A 336 -1.63 -33.60 -8.63
CA GLU A 336 -0.89 -34.62 -9.39
C GLU A 336 -1.81 -35.68 -10.04
N ILE A 337 -3.01 -35.88 -9.49
CA ILE A 337 -3.97 -36.91 -9.93
C ILE A 337 -5.18 -36.25 -10.61
N ASP A 338 -5.65 -35.14 -10.06
CA ASP A 338 -6.83 -34.39 -10.49
C ASP A 338 -6.48 -33.34 -11.57
N THR A 339 -5.65 -33.72 -12.53
CA THR A 339 -5.00 -32.86 -13.53
C THR A 339 -5.98 -32.11 -14.45
N GLU A 340 -7.17 -32.67 -14.68
CA GLU A 340 -8.20 -32.12 -15.56
C GLU A 340 -9.30 -31.34 -14.80
N ILE A 341 -9.14 -31.09 -13.49
CA ILE A 341 -10.10 -30.30 -12.73
C ILE A 341 -9.83 -28.80 -12.95
N ASP A 342 -10.90 -28.07 -13.27
CA ASP A 342 -10.88 -26.61 -13.32
C ASP A 342 -10.75 -26.03 -11.91
N ILE A 343 -9.73 -25.21 -11.70
CA ILE A 343 -9.52 -24.44 -10.49
C ILE A 343 -10.02 -23.01 -10.73
N TYR A 344 -11.15 -22.68 -10.12
CA TYR A 344 -11.74 -21.34 -10.26
C TYR A 344 -11.07 -20.32 -9.33
N TYR A 345 -10.91 -19.09 -9.83
CA TYR A 345 -10.42 -17.94 -9.08
C TYR A 345 -11.00 -16.65 -9.67
N ARG A 346 -10.85 -15.52 -8.96
CA ARG A 346 -11.23 -14.20 -9.44
C ARG A 346 -10.03 -13.54 -10.11
N GLY A 347 -10.05 -13.49 -11.43
CA GLY A 347 -9.10 -12.73 -12.24
C GLY A 347 -9.61 -11.33 -12.57
N GLU A 348 -9.01 -10.70 -13.58
CA GLU A 348 -9.25 -9.28 -13.92
C GLU A 348 -10.62 -9.10 -14.59
N ASP A 349 -11.03 -10.06 -15.43
CA ASP A 349 -12.28 -10.01 -16.20
C ASP A 349 -13.45 -10.73 -15.52
N GLY A 350 -13.25 -11.23 -14.29
CA GLY A 350 -14.29 -11.92 -13.51
C GLY A 350 -13.82 -13.25 -12.95
N ILE A 351 -14.68 -14.28 -13.01
CA ILE A 351 -14.33 -15.62 -12.54
C ILE A 351 -13.67 -16.38 -13.68
N GLU A 352 -12.40 -16.68 -13.51
CA GLU A 352 -11.55 -17.44 -14.42
C GLU A 352 -11.31 -18.85 -13.88
N SER A 353 -10.78 -19.73 -14.74
CA SER A 353 -10.35 -21.07 -14.35
C SER A 353 -9.12 -21.51 -15.10
N LEU A 354 -8.22 -22.22 -14.41
CA LEU A 354 -7.10 -22.95 -15.00
C LEU A 354 -7.23 -24.43 -14.69
N LYS A 355 -6.73 -25.29 -15.57
CA LYS A 355 -6.66 -26.72 -15.25
C LYS A 355 -5.53 -26.99 -14.27
N ALA A 356 -5.73 -27.93 -13.35
CA ALA A 356 -4.72 -28.28 -12.36
C ALA A 356 -3.34 -28.58 -12.96
N LYS A 357 -3.28 -29.26 -14.13
CA LYS A 357 -2.03 -29.54 -14.85
C LYS A 357 -1.26 -28.30 -15.31
N GLU A 358 -1.96 -27.22 -15.60
CA GLU A 358 -1.37 -25.96 -16.10
C GLU A 358 -0.64 -25.22 -14.97
N ILE A 359 -1.05 -25.45 -13.72
CA ILE A 359 -0.42 -24.88 -12.52
C ILE A 359 0.84 -25.66 -12.14
N THR A 360 0.80 -27.00 -12.20
CA THR A 360 1.97 -27.83 -11.89
C THR A 360 3.13 -27.64 -12.87
N CYS A 361 2.86 -27.35 -14.15
CA CYS A 361 3.90 -27.07 -15.14
C CYS A 361 4.55 -25.70 -14.96
N ALA A 362 3.82 -24.71 -14.44
CA ALA A 362 4.34 -23.35 -14.22
C ALA A 362 5.30 -23.25 -13.02
N ASN A 363 5.24 -24.19 -12.07
CA ASN A 363 6.09 -24.20 -10.87
C ASN A 363 7.38 -25.04 -11.02
N THR A 364 7.60 -25.67 -12.18
CA THR A 364 8.78 -26.51 -12.49
C THR A 364 9.74 -25.88 -13.50
N VAL A 365 9.54 -24.62 -13.89
CA VAL A 365 10.41 -23.85 -14.80
C VAL A 365 11.11 -22.74 -14.04
#